data_AF-A0A1S3YJX6-F1
#
_entry.id   AF-A0A1S3YJX6-F1
#
_cell.length_a   1.000
_cell.length_b   1.000
_cell.length_c   1.000
_cell.angle_alpha   90.00
_cell.angle_beta   90.00
_cell.angle_gamma   90.00
#
_symmetry.space_group_name_H-M   'P 1'
#
loop_
_entity.id
_entity.type
_entity.pdbx_description
1 polymer ?
#
loop_
_entity_poly.entity_id
_entity_poly.type
_entity_poly.pdbx_seq_one_letter_code
_entity_poly.pdbx_strand_id
1 'polypeptide(L)'
;MESFSIRQICKAMQGNFEKVTWRKLVCNNQGMPKWIFILRLALHNRLSTKERLAKWGIIPDQICFLCEKENETLQHLFFECEVFGSIWQQLFYWQGIQRLKKPWHEELQWIEQFGKGKS
;
A
#
# COMPACT_ATOMS: atom_id res chain seq x y z
N MET A 1 -16.64 -14.25 -42.10
CA MET A 1 -16.52 -13.00 -41.33
C MET A 1 -15.79 -13.34 -40.04
N GLU A 2 -14.56 -12.86 -39.88
CA GLU A 2 -13.86 -13.02 -38.60
C GLU A 2 -14.64 -12.27 -37.51
N SER A 3 -14.96 -12.96 -36.42
CA SER A 3 -15.73 -12.36 -35.33
C SER A 3 -14.87 -11.30 -34.63
N PHE A 4 -15.19 -10.03 -34.85
CA PHE A 4 -14.56 -8.90 -34.17
C PHE A 4 -14.92 -8.92 -32.68
N SER A 5 -13.92 -9.02 -31.81
CA SER A 5 -14.10 -8.95 -30.36
C SER A 5 -13.32 -7.80 -29.76
N ILE A 6 -14.03 -6.86 -29.12
CA ILE A 6 -13.43 -5.76 -28.33
C ILE A 6 -12.42 -6.32 -27.32
N ARG A 7 -12.68 -7.52 -26.77
CA ARG A 7 -11.80 -8.18 -25.80
C ARG A 7 -10.43 -8.55 -26.37
N GLN A 8 -10.35 -8.92 -27.65
CA GLN A 8 -9.09 -9.24 -28.33
C GLN A 8 -8.28 -7.97 -28.59
N ILE A 9 -8.94 -6.89 -29.01
CA ILE A 9 -8.30 -5.59 -29.24
C ILE A 9 -7.77 -5.01 -27.92
N CYS A 10 -8.57 -5.01 -26.85
CA CYS A 10 -8.10 -4.52 -25.55
C CYS A 10 -6.91 -5.32 -25.02
N LYS A 11 -6.87 -6.65 -25.23
CA LYS A 11 -5.71 -7.47 -24.86
C LYS A 11 -4.47 -7.12 -25.70
N ALA A 12 -4.65 -6.92 -27.01
CA ALA A 12 -3.55 -6.51 -27.90
C ALA A 12 -3.01 -5.12 -27.52
N MET A 13 -3.89 -4.18 -27.16
CA MET A 13 -3.53 -2.82 -26.74
C MET A 13 -2.90 -2.77 -25.35
N GLN A 14 -3.26 -3.68 -24.45
CA GLN A 14 -2.67 -3.74 -23.11
C GLN A 14 -1.17 -4.08 -23.15
N GLY A 15 -0.70 -4.85 -24.13
CA GLY A 15 0.70 -5.30 -24.15
C GLY A 15 1.03 -6.28 -23.00
N ASN A 16 2.29 -6.68 -22.91
CA ASN A 16 2.76 -7.60 -21.88
C ASN A 16 3.23 -6.82 -20.66
N PHE A 17 2.42 -6.81 -19.60
CA PHE A 17 2.83 -6.30 -18.30
C PHE A 17 3.27 -7.44 -17.39
N GLU A 18 4.37 -7.22 -16.67
CA GLU A 18 4.75 -8.11 -15.59
C GLU A 18 3.67 -8.09 -14.51
N LYS A 19 3.32 -9.29 -14.04
CA LYS A 19 2.35 -9.43 -12.96
C LYS A 19 2.99 -8.95 -11.66
N VAL A 20 2.36 -7.98 -11.02
CA VAL A 20 2.77 -7.51 -9.69
C VAL A 20 2.63 -8.64 -8.66
N THR A 21 3.64 -8.77 -7.79
CA THR A 21 3.76 -9.81 -6.75
C THR A 21 2.64 -9.71 -5.71
N TRP A 22 2.25 -8.49 -5.35
CA TRP A 22 1.18 -8.19 -4.40
C TRP A 22 -0.23 -8.34 -4.96
N ARG A 23 -0.43 -8.83 -6.19
CA ARG A 23 -1.76 -8.98 -6.82
C ARG A 23 -2.75 -9.73 -5.91
N LYS A 24 -2.29 -10.81 -5.27
CA LYS A 24 -3.12 -11.64 -4.36
C LYS A 24 -3.58 -10.91 -3.10
N LEU A 25 -2.96 -9.79 -2.75
CA LEU A 25 -3.33 -8.97 -1.59
C LEU A 25 -4.52 -8.07 -1.89
N VAL A 26 -4.74 -7.74 -3.16
CA VAL A 26 -5.80 -6.83 -3.61
C VAL A 26 -6.91 -7.58 -4.34
N CYS A 27 -6.54 -8.46 -5.27
CA CYS A 27 -7.49 -9.29 -6.02
C CYS A 27 -7.99 -10.44 -5.15
N ASN A 28 -9.30 -10.74 -5.23
CA ASN A 28 -9.95 -11.83 -4.49
C ASN A 28 -9.81 -11.73 -2.95
N ASN A 29 -9.44 -10.56 -2.43
CA ASN A 29 -9.42 -10.29 -1.00
C ASN A 29 -10.86 -10.10 -0.49
N GLN A 30 -11.24 -10.85 0.54
CA GLN A 30 -12.58 -10.81 1.16
C GLN A 30 -12.71 -9.72 2.22
N GLY A 31 -11.67 -8.91 2.43
CA GLY A 31 -11.69 -7.77 3.31
C GLY A 31 -12.66 -6.68 2.85
N MET A 32 -12.90 -5.70 3.73
CA MET A 32 -13.78 -4.59 3.40
C MET A 32 -13.25 -3.81 2.19
N PRO A 33 -14.09 -3.45 1.19
CA PRO A 33 -13.66 -2.74 -0.01
C PRO A 33 -12.85 -1.46 0.28
N LYS A 34 -13.24 -0.72 1.33
CA LYS A 34 -12.53 0.48 1.78
C LYS A 34 -11.07 0.18 2.16
N TRP A 35 -10.82 -0.92 2.87
CA TRP A 35 -9.48 -1.29 3.32
C TRP A 35 -8.63 -1.79 2.15
N ILE A 36 -9.22 -2.58 1.24
CA ILE A 36 -8.56 -3.04 0.02
C ILE A 36 -8.18 -1.84 -0.87
N PHE A 37 -9.05 -0.83 -0.95
CA PHE A 37 -8.76 0.40 -1.68
C PHE A 37 -7.56 1.15 -1.09
N ILE A 38 -7.53 1.36 0.23
CA ILE A 38 -6.40 2.00 0.91
C ILE A 38 -5.10 1.19 0.72
N LEU A 39 -5.16 -0.13 0.88
CA LEU A 39 -4.03 -1.02 0.65
C LEU A 39 -3.49 -0.90 -0.79
N ARG A 40 -4.39 -0.87 -1.78
CA ARG A 40 -4.00 -0.67 -3.19
C ARG A 40 -3.29 0.67 -3.40
N LEU A 41 -3.75 1.74 -2.75
CA LEU A 41 -3.07 3.02 -2.79
C LEU A 41 -1.68 2.93 -2.14
N ALA A 42 -1.55 2.29 -0.98
CA ALA A 42 -0.27 2.07 -0.31
C ALA A 42 0.73 1.30 -1.20
N LEU A 43 0.29 0.21 -1.82
CA LEU A 43 1.10 -0.63 -2.72
C LEU A 43 1.63 0.13 -3.94
N HIS A 44 0.90 1.11 -4.43
CA HIS A 44 1.33 1.97 -5.52
C HIS A 44 2.11 3.21 -5.06
N ASN A 45 2.39 3.36 -3.76
CA ASN A 45 2.90 4.58 -3.15
C ASN A 45 2.05 5.83 -3.51
N ARG A 46 0.73 5.64 -3.47
CA ARG A 46 -0.30 6.60 -3.82
C ARG A 46 -1.21 6.97 -2.63
N LEU A 47 -0.72 6.86 -1.41
CA LEU A 47 -1.40 7.50 -0.28
C LEU A 47 -1.23 9.02 -0.35
N SER A 48 -2.15 9.75 0.27
CA SER A 48 -2.13 11.22 0.31
C SER A 48 -1.22 11.70 1.44
N THR A 49 0.08 11.39 1.35
CA THR A 49 1.10 11.89 2.28
C THR A 49 1.53 13.31 1.88
N LYS A 50 2.06 14.10 2.83
CA LYS A 50 2.59 15.43 2.50
C LYS A 50 3.69 15.39 1.45
N GLU A 51 4.55 14.36 1.44
CA GLU A 51 5.55 14.17 0.37
C GLU A 51 4.88 14.18 -1.02
N ARG A 52 3.74 13.50 -1.16
CA ARG A 52 3.04 13.43 -2.45
C ARG A 52 2.32 14.73 -2.79
N LEU A 53 1.69 15.37 -1.81
CA LEU A 53 1.04 16.67 -2.00
C LEU A 53 2.05 17.76 -2.40
N ALA A 54 3.26 17.71 -1.83
CA ALA A 54 4.36 18.60 -2.19
C ALA A 54 4.86 18.33 -3.62
N LYS A 55 4.97 17.07 -4.05
CA LYS A 55 5.28 16.71 -5.45
C LYS A 55 4.24 17.26 -6.45
N TRP A 56 3.01 17.50 -6.00
CA TRP A 56 1.96 18.13 -6.81
C TRP A 56 1.94 19.66 -6.71
N GLY A 57 2.81 20.26 -5.90
CA GLY A 57 2.84 21.72 -5.69
C GLY A 57 1.65 22.26 -4.89
N ILE A 58 0.90 21.40 -4.19
CA ILE A 58 -0.27 21.81 -3.39
C ILE A 58 0.17 22.43 -2.07
N ILE A 59 1.19 21.86 -1.43
CA ILE A 59 1.73 22.33 -0.16
C ILE A 59 3.26 22.46 -0.24
N PRO A 60 3.86 23.46 0.42
CA PRO A 60 5.31 23.59 0.51
C PRO A 60 5.91 22.75 1.64
N ASP A 61 5.14 22.54 2.72
CA ASP A 61 5.59 21.81 3.90
C ASP A 61 5.40 20.30 3.73
N GLN A 62 6.45 19.55 4.08
CA GLN A 62 6.46 18.09 4.05
C GLN A 62 6.56 17.46 5.44
N ILE A 63 6.70 18.25 6.51
CA ILE A 63 6.94 17.73 7.86
C ILE A 63 5.71 16.95 8.35
N CYS A 64 5.93 15.74 8.84
CA CYS A 64 4.90 14.86 9.41
C CYS A 64 4.08 15.58 10.47
N PHE A 65 2.75 15.60 10.27
CA PHE A 65 1.83 16.28 11.19
C PHE A 65 1.80 15.64 12.58
N LEU A 66 2.17 14.36 12.71
CA LEU A 66 2.08 13.66 13.98
C LEU A 66 3.28 13.92 14.89
N CYS A 67 4.50 13.82 14.35
CA CYS A 67 5.72 13.93 15.15
C CYS A 67 6.43 15.28 14.99
N GLU A 68 6.10 16.05 13.95
CA GLU A 68 6.69 17.35 13.65
C GLU A 68 8.23 17.35 13.48
N LYS A 69 8.84 16.18 13.23
CA LYS A 69 10.30 15.99 13.22
C LYS A 69 10.90 15.66 11.84
N GLU A 70 10.22 14.84 11.06
CA GLU A 70 10.72 14.34 9.76
C GLU A 70 9.66 14.49 8.65
N ASN A 71 10.06 14.31 7.39
CA ASN A 71 9.13 14.38 6.26
C ASN A 71 8.11 13.25 6.27
N GLU A 72 6.85 13.58 5.99
CA GLU A 72 5.74 12.64 5.90
C GLU A 72 5.80 11.83 4.61
N THR A 73 6.48 10.70 4.68
CA THR A 73 6.43 9.63 3.68
C THR A 73 5.54 8.50 4.17
N LEU A 74 5.17 7.56 3.29
CA LEU A 74 4.45 6.35 3.70
C LEU A 74 5.27 5.56 4.74
N GLN A 75 6.57 5.43 4.49
CA GLN A 75 7.51 4.75 5.37
C GLN A 75 7.56 5.44 6.75
N HIS A 76 7.75 6.76 6.77
CA HIS A 76 7.80 7.50 8.02
C HIS A 76 6.47 7.40 8.77
N LEU A 77 5.36 7.77 8.13
CA LEU A 77 4.05 7.88 8.77
C LEU A 77 3.60 6.57 9.44
N PHE A 78 3.83 5.42 8.79
CA PHE A 78 3.35 4.14 9.31
C PHE A 78 4.40 3.31 10.04
N PHE A 79 5.70 3.46 9.74
CA PHE A 79 6.73 2.51 10.20
C PHE A 79 7.84 3.14 11.05
N GLU A 80 8.10 4.44 10.96
CA GLU A 80 9.20 5.10 11.70
C GLU A 80 8.71 6.16 12.69
N CYS A 81 7.55 6.77 12.43
CA CYS A 81 6.95 7.78 13.29
C CYS A 81 6.71 7.21 14.70
N GLU A 82 7.23 7.90 15.72
CA GLU A 82 7.10 7.49 17.13
C GLU A 82 5.63 7.45 17.59
N VAL A 83 4.83 8.44 17.15
CA VAL A 83 3.42 8.55 17.50
C VAL A 83 2.65 7.38 16.91
N PHE A 84 2.78 7.13 15.61
CA PHE A 84 2.08 6.02 14.95
C PHE A 84 2.63 4.66 15.40
N GLY A 85 3.93 4.60 15.72
CA GLY A 85 4.59 3.44 16.29
C GLY A 85 3.97 2.99 17.61
N SER A 86 3.55 3.93 18.47
CA SER A 86 2.85 3.61 19.71
C SER A 86 1.48 2.97 19.46
N ILE A 87 0.76 3.45 18.43
CA ILE A 87 -0.54 2.91 18.01
C ILE A 87 -0.37 1.47 17.50
N TRP A 88 0.65 1.22 16.68
CA TRP A 88 0.96 -0.15 16.21
C TRP A 88 1.25 -1.11 17.34
N GLN A 89 2.06 -0.71 18.32
CA GLN A 89 2.38 -1.54 19.47
C GLN A 89 1.12 -1.93 20.26
N GLN A 90 0.22 -0.96 20.48
CA GLN A 90 -1.04 -1.21 21.16
C GLN A 90 -1.95 -2.15 20.34
N LEU A 91 -2.04 -1.95 19.03
CA LEU A 91 -2.82 -2.81 18.13
C LEU A 91 -2.29 -4.25 18.11
N PHE A 92 -0.97 -4.44 18.03
CA PHE A 92 -0.35 -5.76 18.06
C PHE A 92 -0.56 -6.44 19.41
N TYR A 93 -0.47 -5.69 20.51
CA TYR A 93 -0.80 -6.19 21.84
C TYR A 93 -2.25 -6.69 21.92
N TRP A 94 -3.22 -5.91 21.42
CA TRP A 94 -4.63 -6.31 21.38
C TRP A 94 -4.91 -7.54 20.53
N GLN A 95 -4.12 -7.75 19.47
CA GLN A 95 -4.25 -8.92 18.60
C GLN A 95 -3.44 -10.13 19.09
N GLY A 96 -2.70 -10.00 20.20
CA GLY A 96 -1.80 -11.05 20.70
C GLY A 96 -0.61 -11.32 19.78
N ILE A 97 -0.26 -10.37 18.91
CA ILE A 97 0.83 -10.50 17.94
C ILE A 97 2.14 -10.02 18.58
N GLN A 98 3.08 -10.94 18.80
CA GLN A 98 4.40 -10.62 19.35
C GLN A 98 5.40 -10.43 18.20
N ARG A 99 5.30 -9.28 17.52
CA ARG A 99 6.16 -8.96 16.37
C ARG A 99 6.55 -7.48 16.38
N LEU A 100 7.81 -7.21 16.01
CA LEU A 100 8.28 -5.86 15.72
C LEU A 100 7.84 -5.43 14.32
N LYS A 101 7.35 -4.19 14.22
CA LYS A 101 7.11 -3.55 12.91
C LYS A 101 8.42 -3.49 12.14
N LYS A 102 8.39 -3.93 10.87
CA LYS A 102 9.51 -3.82 9.94
C LYS A 102 9.28 -2.64 8.99
N PRO A 103 10.31 -2.18 8.27
CA PRO A 103 10.12 -1.24 7.17
C PRO A 103 9.10 -1.76 6.15
N TRP A 104 8.40 -0.84 5.48
CA TRP A 104 7.32 -1.15 4.54
C TRP A 104 7.71 -2.22 3.50
N HIS A 105 8.93 -2.16 2.98
CA HIS A 105 9.41 -3.13 1.99
C HIS A 105 9.46 -4.56 2.54
N GLU A 106 9.98 -4.73 3.75
CA GLU A 106 10.04 -6.05 4.40
C GLU A 106 8.65 -6.54 4.80
N GLU A 107 7.78 -5.63 5.25
CA GLU A 107 6.37 -5.92 5.52
C GLU A 107 5.68 -6.45 4.27
N LEU A 108 5.88 -5.79 3.13
CA LEU A 108 5.35 -6.24 1.85
C LEU A 108 5.86 -7.62 1.45
N GLN A 109 7.17 -7.85 1.51
CA GLN A 109 7.73 -9.17 1.20
C GLN A 109 7.14 -10.26 2.09
N TRP A 110 6.99 -9.99 3.39
CA TRP A 110 6.39 -10.93 4.33
C TRP A 110 4.92 -11.21 3.99
N ILE A 111 4.10 -10.18 3.73
CA ILE A 111 2.69 -10.36 3.37
C ILE A 111 2.58 -11.07 2.00
N GLU A 112 3.48 -10.81 1.07
CA GLU A 112 3.55 -11.52 -0.21
C GLU A 112 3.93 -13.00 -0.04
N GLN A 113 4.73 -13.37 0.94
CA GLN A 113 5.07 -14.77 1.20
C GLN A 113 3.94 -15.50 1.95
N PHE A 114 3.43 -14.90 3.03
CA PHE A 114 2.54 -15.56 3.99
C PHE A 114 1.06 -15.20 3.84
N GLY A 115 0.73 -14.16 3.06
CA GLY A 115 -0.64 -13.72 2.83
C GLY A 115 -1.47 -14.77 2.11
N LYS A 116 -2.59 -15.17 2.74
CA LYS A 116 -3.56 -16.17 2.25
C LYS A 116 -4.52 -15.62 1.19
N GLY A 117 -3.99 -14.93 0.18
CA GLY A 117 -4.76 -14.49 -0.99
C GLY A 117 -4.85 -15.57 -2.07
N LYS A 118 -6.02 -15.77 -2.69
CA LYS A 118 -6.18 -16.68 -3.85
C LYS A 118 -5.67 -15.98 -5.13
N SER A 119 -4.58 -16.48 -5.71
CA SER A 119 -3.97 -15.99 -6.97
C SER A 119 -4.88 -16.11 -8.19
#